data_AF-A0A9X7Y0H5-F1
#
_entry.id   AF-A0A9X7Y0H5-F1
#
_cell.length_a   1.000
_cell.length_b   1.000
_cell.length_c   1.000
_cell.angle_alpha   90.00
_cell.angle_beta   90.00
_cell.angle_gamma   90.00
#
_symmetry.space_group_name_H-M   'P 1'
#
loop_
_entity.id
_entity.type
_entity.pdbx_description
1 polymer ?
#
loop_
_entity_poly.entity_id
_entity_poly.type
_entity_poly.pdbx_seq_one_letter_code
_entity_poly.pdbx_strand_id
1 'polypeptide(L)'
;MTFISLEKYKCKEILEDEDVLILNKLAYSSYSLYKLQKCTKVPLTSLWRIINKLIEKEYVLHQRRGIYALTLKGALALYLTDKEEYKNSALYFISFLFPYKNIKNVIDCTINLLLKRNTCILNLVSLHGFENVYPYIINALLQGEKLKPCMIEFILDNYIDEIPYTSLDGCKLFIVIHNGAKKIVLGKCKVLGNLSNGYCSHIEKIDEKKMVKIFL
;
A
#
# COMPACT_ATOMS: atom_id res chain seq x y z
N MET A 1 -0.61 -20.14 23.70
CA MET A 1 -0.97 -19.64 22.36
C MET A 1 -0.73 -18.15 22.39
N THR A 2 0.20 -17.67 21.57
CA THR A 2 0.57 -16.24 21.53
C THR A 2 -0.25 -15.56 20.45
N PHE A 3 -0.67 -14.33 20.71
CA PHE A 3 -1.42 -13.51 19.76
C PHE A 3 -0.58 -12.31 19.36
N ILE A 4 -0.60 -11.99 18.07
CA ILE A 4 0.02 -10.79 17.51
C ILE A 4 -1.11 -9.81 17.19
N SER A 5 -1.16 -8.72 17.97
CA SER A 5 -2.10 -7.61 17.75
C SER A 5 -1.50 -6.58 16.79
N LEU A 6 -2.30 -6.14 15.82
CA LEU A 6 -1.93 -5.10 14.86
C LEU A 6 -2.49 -3.71 15.23
N GLU A 7 -2.99 -3.52 16.46
CA GLU A 7 -3.63 -2.27 16.91
C GLU A 7 -2.72 -1.04 16.83
N LYS A 8 -1.40 -1.22 16.97
CA LYS A 8 -0.42 -0.14 16.75
C LYS A 8 -0.49 0.46 15.34
N TYR A 9 -1.06 -0.29 14.39
CA TYR A 9 -1.32 0.13 13.02
C TYR A 9 -2.77 0.56 12.76
N LYS A 10 -3.56 0.78 13.82
CA LYS A 10 -5.01 1.07 13.75
C LYS A 10 -5.84 -0.06 13.14
N CYS A 11 -5.24 -1.24 13.01
CA CYS A 11 -5.86 -2.46 12.52
C CYS A 11 -6.46 -3.23 13.71
N LYS A 12 -7.70 -3.71 13.60
CA LYS A 12 -8.38 -4.47 14.67
C LYS A 12 -7.99 -5.93 14.68
N GLU A 13 -7.11 -6.34 13.77
CA GLU A 13 -6.79 -7.72 13.53
C GLU A 13 -5.84 -8.31 14.57
N ILE A 14 -6.22 -9.50 15.01
CA ILE A 14 -5.45 -10.36 15.88
C ILE A 14 -5.10 -11.61 15.08
N LEU A 15 -3.81 -11.94 15.05
CA LEU A 15 -3.26 -13.11 14.38
C LEU A 15 -2.73 -14.11 15.41
N GLU A 16 -3.05 -15.38 15.22
CA GLU A 16 -2.43 -16.46 15.98
C GLU A 16 -1.07 -16.82 15.37
N ASP A 17 -0.15 -17.39 16.16
CA ASP A 17 1.16 -17.84 15.65
C ASP A 17 1.03 -18.78 14.43
N GLU A 18 0.01 -19.65 14.41
CA GLU A 18 -0.26 -20.54 13.28
C GLU A 18 -0.75 -19.79 12.03
N ASP A 19 -1.51 -18.71 12.20
CA ASP A 19 -1.93 -17.85 11.06
C ASP A 19 -0.69 -17.28 10.39
N VAL A 20 0.20 -16.71 11.19
CA VAL A 20 1.43 -16.07 10.71
C VAL A 20 2.37 -17.07 10.08
N LEU A 21 2.51 -18.26 10.66
CA LEU A 21 3.30 -19.36 10.09
C LEU A 21 2.79 -19.75 8.70
N ILE A 22 1.47 -19.84 8.51
CA ILE A 22 0.85 -20.21 7.24
C ILE A 22 1.03 -19.11 6.19
N LEU A 23 0.78 -17.85 6.55
CA LEU A 23 1.03 -16.70 5.66
C LEU A 23 2.51 -16.64 5.23
N ASN A 24 3.42 -16.88 6.18
CA ASN A 24 4.86 -16.91 5.92
C ASN A 24 5.27 -18.00 4.91
N LYS A 25 4.65 -19.20 4.97
CA LYS A 25 4.90 -20.23 3.95
C LYS A 25 4.35 -19.83 2.59
N LEU A 26 3.16 -19.26 2.55
CA LEU A 26 2.51 -18.84 1.30
C LEU A 26 3.19 -17.65 0.61
N ALA A 27 4.02 -16.88 1.33
CA ALA A 27 4.80 -15.78 0.76
C ALA A 27 5.81 -16.22 -0.31
N TYR A 28 6.24 -17.48 -0.29
CA TYR A 28 7.23 -18.00 -1.24
C TYR A 28 6.60 -18.80 -2.39
N SER A 29 5.42 -19.39 -2.17
CA SER A 29 4.76 -20.22 -3.17
C SER A 29 3.31 -20.52 -2.80
N SER A 30 2.49 -20.82 -3.81
CA SER A 30 1.15 -21.35 -3.60
C SER A 30 1.21 -22.83 -3.17
N TYR A 31 0.44 -23.18 -2.15
CA TYR A 31 0.44 -24.53 -1.59
C TYR A 31 -0.96 -25.13 -1.49
N SER A 32 -1.03 -26.46 -1.56
CA SER A 32 -2.21 -27.20 -1.12
C SER A 32 -2.18 -27.42 0.38
N LEU A 33 -3.33 -27.75 0.99
CA LEU A 33 -3.41 -28.10 2.42
C LEU A 33 -2.43 -29.22 2.79
N TYR A 34 -2.28 -30.23 1.92
CA TYR A 34 -1.34 -31.33 2.14
C TYR A 34 0.13 -30.88 2.14
N LYS A 35 0.51 -29.97 1.23
CA LYS A 35 1.87 -29.41 1.23
C LYS A 35 2.10 -28.52 2.46
N LEU A 36 1.11 -27.72 2.85
CA LEU A 36 1.16 -26.92 4.08
C LEU A 36 1.31 -27.81 5.32
N GLN A 37 0.58 -28.92 5.41
CA GLN A 37 0.73 -29.91 6.49
C GLN A 37 2.16 -30.42 6.60
N LYS A 38 2.77 -30.80 5.47
CA LYS A 38 4.15 -31.32 5.46
C LYS A 38 5.16 -30.29 5.95
N CYS A 39 5.01 -29.02 5.59
CA CYS A 39 6.01 -27.99 5.90
C CYS A 39 5.77 -27.25 7.22
N THR A 40 4.56 -27.33 7.80
CA THR A 40 4.22 -26.68 9.08
C THR A 40 3.95 -27.66 10.21
N LYS A 41 3.71 -28.94 9.89
CA LYS A 41 3.29 -30.00 10.83
C LYS A 41 1.94 -29.74 11.51
N VAL A 42 1.18 -28.73 11.08
CA VAL A 42 -0.17 -28.44 11.57
C VAL A 42 -1.15 -29.49 11.02
N PRO A 43 -2.05 -30.08 11.83
CA PRO A 43 -3.03 -31.06 11.37
C PRO A 43 -3.93 -30.52 10.23
N LEU A 44 -4.35 -31.38 9.30
CA LEU A 44 -5.18 -30.98 8.14
C LEU A 44 -6.48 -30.30 8.53
N THR A 45 -7.14 -30.77 9.59
CA THR A 45 -8.39 -30.18 10.11
C THR A 45 -8.16 -28.75 10.60
N SER A 46 -7.09 -28.52 11.37
CA SER A 46 -6.67 -27.19 11.81
C SER A 46 -6.29 -26.30 10.63
N LEU A 47 -5.52 -26.82 9.67
CA LEU A 47 -5.14 -26.08 8.46
C LEU A 47 -6.36 -25.63 7.64
N TRP A 48 -7.34 -26.51 7.45
CA TRP A 48 -8.56 -26.15 6.74
C TRP A 48 -9.30 -25.01 7.44
N ARG A 49 -9.43 -25.08 8.77
CA ARG A 49 -10.03 -24.01 9.58
C ARG A 49 -9.25 -22.70 9.48
N ILE A 50 -7.92 -22.75 9.59
CA ILE A 50 -7.05 -21.57 9.49
C ILE A 50 -7.16 -20.96 8.10
N ILE A 51 -7.07 -21.76 7.04
CA ILE A 51 -7.14 -21.28 5.67
C ILE A 51 -8.51 -20.64 5.39
N ASN A 52 -9.62 -21.23 5.83
CA ASN A 52 -10.94 -20.60 5.67
C ASN A 52 -11.02 -19.26 6.41
N LYS A 53 -10.55 -19.20 7.67
CA LYS A 53 -10.44 -17.95 8.43
C LYS A 53 -9.60 -16.89 7.68
N LEU A 54 -8.48 -17.30 7.07
CA LEU A 54 -7.61 -16.41 6.30
C LEU A 54 -8.22 -15.98 4.96
N ILE A 55 -9.03 -16.83 4.33
CA ILE A 55 -9.80 -16.50 3.12
C ILE A 55 -10.91 -15.49 3.44
N GLU A 56 -11.65 -15.69 4.54
CA GLU A 56 -12.68 -14.74 5.01
C GLU A 56 -12.09 -13.34 5.29
N LYS A 57 -10.84 -13.28 5.76
CA LYS A 57 -10.08 -12.03 5.96
C LYS A 57 -9.40 -11.52 4.68
N GLU A 58 -9.54 -12.23 3.57
CA GLU A 58 -8.90 -11.94 2.28
C GLU A 58 -7.36 -11.94 2.32
N TYR A 59 -6.75 -12.62 3.29
CA TYR A 59 -5.30 -12.76 3.39
C TYR A 59 -4.75 -13.89 2.52
N VAL A 60 -5.62 -14.85 2.18
CA VAL A 60 -5.34 -15.98 1.31
C VAL A 60 -6.45 -16.07 0.27
N LEU A 61 -6.10 -16.44 -0.96
CA LEU A 61 -7.07 -16.72 -2.02
C LEU A 61 -6.95 -18.16 -2.50
N HIS A 62 -8.05 -18.69 -3.02
CA HIS A 62 -8.05 -19.99 -3.70
C HIS A 62 -7.71 -19.80 -5.17
N GLN A 63 -6.46 -20.06 -5.55
CA GLN A 63 -5.93 -19.76 -6.88
C GLN A 63 -6.46 -20.74 -7.95
N ARG A 64 -6.53 -22.02 -7.59
CA ARG A 64 -7.10 -23.11 -8.40
C ARG A 64 -7.42 -24.28 -7.48
N ARG A 65 -8.14 -25.29 -7.97
CA ARG A 65 -8.62 -26.44 -7.17
C ARG A 65 -7.58 -26.96 -6.17
N GLY A 66 -7.83 -26.71 -4.88
CA GLY A 66 -7.03 -27.18 -3.76
C GLY A 66 -5.67 -26.49 -3.59
N ILE A 67 -5.44 -25.35 -4.24
CA ILE A 67 -4.20 -24.57 -4.16
C ILE A 67 -4.52 -23.15 -3.69
N TYR A 68 -3.85 -22.75 -2.63
CA TYR A 68 -4.03 -21.49 -1.94
C TYR A 68 -2.80 -20.62 -2.14
N ALA A 69 -3.01 -19.32 -2.31
CA ALA A 69 -1.97 -18.32 -2.52
C ALA A 69 -2.14 -17.15 -1.56
N LEU A 70 -1.02 -16.51 -1.20
CA LEU A 70 -1.02 -15.29 -0.41
C LEU A 70 -1.60 -14.13 -1.23
N THR A 71 -2.32 -13.22 -0.59
CA THR A 71 -2.76 -11.94 -1.19
C THR A 71 -1.84 -10.80 -0.76
N LEU A 72 -1.92 -9.64 -1.43
CA LEU A 72 -1.21 -8.44 -0.99
C LEU A 72 -1.59 -8.04 0.45
N LYS A 73 -2.89 -8.12 0.78
CA LYS A 73 -3.40 -7.85 2.12
C LYS A 73 -2.82 -8.82 3.17
N GLY A 74 -2.73 -10.10 2.84
CA GLY A 74 -2.08 -11.10 3.71
C GLY A 74 -0.58 -10.86 3.88
N ALA A 75 0.12 -10.46 2.82
CA ALA A 75 1.53 -10.08 2.89
C ALA A 75 1.75 -8.84 3.76
N LEU A 76 0.87 -7.83 3.66
CA LEU A 76 0.94 -6.66 4.54
C LEU A 76 0.61 -7.04 5.99
N ALA A 77 -0.38 -7.89 6.25
CA ALA A 77 -0.66 -8.38 7.60
C ALA A 77 0.58 -9.06 8.20
N LEU A 78 1.30 -9.86 7.40
CA LEU A 78 2.57 -10.48 7.77
C LEU A 78 3.67 -9.44 8.05
N TYR A 79 3.79 -8.41 7.20
CA TYR A 79 4.74 -7.30 7.37
C TYR A 79 4.54 -6.54 8.68
N LEU A 80 3.28 -6.36 9.10
CA LEU A 80 2.91 -5.63 10.31
C LEU A 80 3.17 -6.42 11.61
N THR A 81 3.56 -7.69 11.54
CA THR A 81 3.81 -8.53 12.75
C THR A 81 5.08 -8.18 13.53
N ASP A 82 5.88 -7.23 13.05
CA ASP A 82 7.14 -6.76 13.66
C ASP A 82 8.29 -7.76 13.81
N LYS A 83 8.07 -9.05 13.53
CA LYS A 83 9.15 -10.05 13.49
C LYS A 83 9.92 -9.94 12.17
N GLU A 84 11.24 -9.84 12.27
CA GLU A 84 12.11 -9.58 11.11
C GLU A 84 12.02 -10.68 10.03
N GLU A 85 11.95 -11.94 10.44
CA GLU A 85 11.75 -13.06 9.51
C GLU A 85 10.49 -12.91 8.65
N TYR A 86 9.38 -12.48 9.26
CA TYR A 86 8.08 -12.33 8.59
C TYR A 86 8.04 -11.08 7.72
N LYS A 87 8.66 -9.99 8.17
CA LYS A 87 8.88 -8.80 7.35
C LYS A 87 9.64 -9.13 6.07
N ASN A 88 10.68 -9.96 6.15
CA ASN A 88 11.47 -10.34 4.98
C ASN A 88 10.65 -11.17 3.98
N SER A 89 9.86 -12.14 4.44
CA SER A 89 8.98 -12.93 3.58
C SER A 89 7.89 -12.07 2.94
N ALA A 90 7.28 -11.17 3.71
CA ALA A 90 6.30 -10.23 3.19
C ALA A 90 6.92 -9.33 2.11
N LEU A 91 8.09 -8.74 2.37
CA LEU A 91 8.80 -7.92 1.40
C LEU A 91 9.20 -8.70 0.14
N TYR A 92 9.62 -9.96 0.28
CA TYR A 92 9.90 -10.83 -0.86
C TYR A 92 8.66 -10.95 -1.76
N PHE A 93 7.51 -11.28 -1.18
CA PHE A 93 6.25 -11.42 -1.91
C PHE A 93 5.80 -10.09 -2.56
N ILE A 94 5.83 -9.00 -1.80
CA ILE A 94 5.39 -7.69 -2.32
C ILE A 94 6.34 -7.19 -3.41
N SER A 95 7.66 -7.42 -3.29
CA SER A 95 8.63 -7.07 -4.34
C SER A 95 8.46 -7.90 -5.60
N PHE A 96 7.98 -9.15 -5.47
CA PHE A 96 7.65 -9.98 -6.62
C PHE A 96 6.42 -9.44 -7.38
N LEU A 97 5.41 -8.94 -6.66
CA LEU A 97 4.24 -8.28 -7.26
C LEU A 97 4.58 -6.91 -7.85
N PHE A 98 5.41 -6.15 -7.16
CA PHE A 98 5.83 -4.80 -7.52
C PHE A 98 7.37 -4.74 -7.57
N PRO A 99 7.99 -5.03 -8.72
CA PRO A 99 9.45 -5.06 -8.87
C PRO A 99 10.04 -3.65 -8.85
N TYR A 100 9.99 -3.01 -7.69
CA TYR A 100 10.40 -1.63 -7.46
C TYR A 100 11.49 -1.58 -6.37
N LYS A 101 12.64 -0.99 -6.70
CA LYS A 101 13.87 -1.04 -5.87
C LYS A 101 13.67 -0.57 -4.43
N ASN A 102 12.76 0.39 -4.21
CA ASN A 102 12.53 1.02 -2.91
C ASN A 102 11.16 0.65 -2.29
N ILE A 103 10.59 -0.50 -2.63
CA ILE A 103 9.24 -0.89 -2.20
C ILE A 103 9.03 -0.87 -0.68
N LYS A 104 10.04 -1.25 0.10
CA LYS A 104 10.01 -1.13 1.57
C LYS A 104 9.71 0.30 2.02
N ASN A 105 10.41 1.28 1.45
CA ASN A 105 10.20 2.69 1.77
C ASN A 105 8.80 3.15 1.38
N VAL A 106 8.27 2.67 0.26
CA VAL A 106 6.89 2.97 -0.18
C VAL A 106 5.90 2.43 0.85
N ILE A 107 6.02 1.16 1.25
CA ILE A 107 5.15 0.54 2.26
C ILE A 107 5.21 1.31 3.58
N ASP A 108 6.41 1.60 4.08
CA ASP A 108 6.61 2.33 5.34
C ASP A 108 6.02 3.74 5.28
N CYS A 109 6.19 4.46 4.16
CA CYS A 109 5.60 5.79 4.00
C CYS A 109 4.06 5.72 3.94
N THR A 110 3.52 4.75 3.22
CA THR A 110 2.09 4.51 3.13
C THR A 110 1.48 4.21 4.50
N ILE A 111 2.09 3.30 5.27
CA ILE A 111 1.65 2.99 6.63
C ILE A 111 1.63 4.26 7.47
N ASN A 112 2.74 5.01 7.51
CA ASN A 112 2.83 6.24 8.31
C ASN A 112 1.80 7.29 7.91
N LEU A 113 1.55 7.46 6.61
CA LEU A 113 0.54 8.38 6.09
C LEU A 113 -0.87 8.00 6.59
N LEU A 114 -1.20 6.72 6.54
CA LEU A 114 -2.52 6.21 6.95
C LEU A 114 -2.68 6.26 8.48
N LEU A 115 -1.61 6.04 9.25
CA LEU A 115 -1.64 6.17 10.71
C LEU A 115 -1.98 7.60 11.15
N LYS A 116 -1.42 8.62 10.49
CA LYS A 116 -1.75 10.03 10.76
C LYS A 116 -3.24 10.32 10.57
N ARG A 117 -3.93 9.51 9.75
CA ARG A 117 -5.36 9.64 9.43
C ARG A 117 -6.25 8.66 10.18
N ASN A 118 -5.70 7.96 11.15
CA ASN A 118 -6.38 6.93 11.93
C ASN A 118 -6.97 5.79 11.07
N THR A 119 -6.33 5.48 9.94
CA THR A 119 -6.79 4.44 9.01
C THR A 119 -5.83 3.24 9.00
N CYS A 120 -6.39 2.03 9.08
CA CYS A 120 -5.63 0.79 8.88
C CYS A 120 -5.38 0.55 7.39
N ILE A 121 -4.14 0.20 7.02
CA ILE A 121 -3.77 -0.13 5.64
C ILE A 121 -4.51 -1.35 5.10
N LEU A 122 -4.80 -2.35 5.95
CA LEU A 122 -5.49 -3.58 5.56
C LEU A 122 -6.96 -3.34 5.16
N ASN A 123 -7.54 -2.21 5.54
CA ASN A 123 -8.90 -1.83 5.14
C ASN A 123 -8.95 -1.22 3.73
N LEU A 124 -7.81 -0.79 3.18
CA LEU A 124 -7.74 -0.07 1.91
C LEU A 124 -7.12 -0.93 0.80
N VAL A 125 -6.29 -1.89 1.17
CA VAL A 125 -5.58 -2.71 0.19
C VAL A 125 -6.55 -3.75 -0.38
N SER A 126 -6.67 -3.74 -1.70
CA SER A 126 -7.45 -4.72 -2.45
C SER A 126 -6.63 -6.01 -2.63
N LEU A 127 -7.25 -7.01 -3.27
CA LEU A 127 -6.56 -8.25 -3.63
C LEU A 127 -5.32 -8.00 -4.52
N HIS A 128 -5.31 -6.90 -5.28
CA HIS A 128 -4.39 -6.66 -6.39
C HIS A 128 -3.52 -5.41 -6.27
N GLY A 129 -3.83 -4.47 -5.36
CA GLY A 129 -3.06 -3.23 -5.34
C GLY A 129 -3.35 -2.27 -4.20
N PHE A 130 -2.72 -1.11 -4.34
CA PHE A 130 -2.83 0.02 -3.43
C PHE A 130 -3.87 1.05 -3.94
N GLU A 131 -4.81 0.66 -4.82
CA GLU A 131 -5.74 1.60 -5.48
C GLU A 131 -6.48 2.51 -4.49
N ASN A 132 -7.07 1.93 -3.43
CA ASN A 132 -7.81 2.72 -2.45
C ASN A 132 -6.92 3.48 -1.47
N VAL A 133 -5.60 3.34 -1.57
CA VAL A 133 -4.64 4.18 -0.84
C VAL A 133 -4.42 5.51 -1.58
N TYR A 134 -4.57 5.58 -2.90
CA TYR A 134 -4.32 6.82 -3.65
C TYR A 134 -5.12 8.02 -3.20
N PRO A 135 -6.43 7.93 -2.89
CA PRO A 135 -7.17 9.08 -2.40
C PRO A 135 -6.52 9.72 -1.16
N TYR A 136 -5.93 8.91 -0.29
CA TYR A 136 -5.18 9.39 0.87
C TYR A 136 -3.90 10.09 0.42
N ILE A 137 -3.14 9.49 -0.49
CA ILE A 137 -1.89 10.08 -1.00
C ILE A 137 -2.15 11.42 -1.68
N ILE A 138 -3.16 11.47 -2.54
CA ILE A 138 -3.64 12.67 -3.23
C ILE A 138 -4.07 13.74 -2.22
N ASN A 139 -4.88 13.38 -1.23
CA ASN A 139 -5.29 14.32 -0.19
C ASN A 139 -4.07 14.87 0.59
N ALA A 140 -3.04 14.05 0.84
CA ALA A 140 -1.80 14.50 1.48
C ALA A 140 -1.11 15.59 0.66
N LEU A 141 -0.97 15.34 -0.64
CA LEU A 141 -0.37 16.29 -1.57
C LEU A 141 -1.19 17.58 -1.65
N LEU A 142 -2.53 17.47 -1.75
CA LEU A 142 -3.44 18.62 -1.76
C LEU A 142 -3.36 19.46 -0.48
N GLN A 143 -3.12 18.82 0.66
CA GLN A 143 -2.90 19.47 1.97
C GLN A 143 -1.47 20.01 2.14
N GLY A 144 -0.59 19.86 1.15
CA GLY A 144 0.80 20.33 1.22
C GLY A 144 1.72 19.45 2.06
N GLU A 145 1.33 18.23 2.41
CA GLU A 145 2.20 17.28 3.11
C GLU A 145 3.36 16.84 2.21
N LYS A 146 4.57 16.83 2.78
CA LYS A 146 5.77 16.33 2.11
C LYS A 146 5.74 14.80 2.04
N LEU A 147 5.64 14.24 0.83
CA LEU A 147 5.80 12.81 0.59
C LEU A 147 7.25 12.50 0.16
N LYS A 148 7.71 11.27 0.44
CA LYS A 148 9.04 10.87 -0.02
C LYS A 148 9.05 10.71 -1.55
N PRO A 149 10.15 11.06 -2.24
CA PRO A 149 10.27 10.93 -3.70
C PRO A 149 9.91 9.54 -4.23
N CYS A 150 10.41 8.47 -3.58
CA CYS A 150 10.12 7.10 -3.98
C CYS A 150 8.63 6.71 -3.94
N MET A 151 7.83 7.37 -3.10
CA MET A 151 6.39 7.15 -3.04
C MET A 151 5.68 7.81 -4.22
N ILE A 152 6.15 8.99 -4.63
CA ILE A 152 5.64 9.71 -5.81
C ILE A 152 5.99 8.94 -7.08
N GLU A 153 7.25 8.52 -7.22
CA GLU A 153 7.72 7.69 -8.33
C GLU A 153 6.92 6.40 -8.45
N PHE A 154 6.73 5.67 -7.34
CA PHE A 154 5.95 4.44 -7.33
C PHE A 154 4.52 4.62 -7.88
N ILE A 155 3.84 5.70 -7.51
CA ILE A 155 2.49 6.01 -7.99
C ILE A 155 2.51 6.36 -9.48
N LEU A 156 3.46 7.18 -9.91
CA LEU A 156 3.61 7.59 -11.30
C LEU A 156 3.96 6.43 -12.25
N ASP A 157 4.63 5.42 -11.73
CA ASP A 157 5.04 4.25 -12.51
C ASP A 157 3.93 3.20 -12.60
N ASN A 158 3.14 3.02 -11.55
CA ASN A 158 2.20 1.91 -11.46
C ASN A 158 0.72 2.33 -11.59
N TYR A 159 0.39 3.60 -11.37
CA TYR A 159 -1.01 4.04 -11.17
C TYR A 159 -1.32 5.40 -11.81
N ILE A 160 -0.56 5.76 -12.85
CA ILE A 160 -0.67 7.05 -13.55
C ILE A 160 -2.06 7.30 -14.14
N ASP A 161 -2.67 6.25 -14.71
CA ASP A 161 -3.98 6.32 -15.38
C ASP A 161 -5.14 6.31 -14.37
N GLU A 162 -4.85 5.96 -13.12
CA GLU A 162 -5.82 5.82 -12.04
C GLU A 162 -5.91 7.05 -11.14
N ILE A 163 -5.04 8.07 -11.30
CA ILE A 163 -5.16 9.32 -10.54
C ILE A 163 -6.34 10.10 -11.11
N PRO A 164 -7.55 10.02 -10.51
CA PRO A 164 -8.68 10.74 -11.02
C PRO A 164 -8.48 12.19 -10.58
N TYR A 165 -8.86 13.10 -11.46
CA TYR A 165 -9.06 14.52 -11.17
C TYR A 165 -9.87 14.71 -9.88
N THR A 166 -9.20 14.79 -8.74
CA THR A 166 -9.83 14.89 -7.44
C THR A 166 -9.70 16.33 -6.96
N SER A 167 -10.86 16.96 -6.78
CA SER A 167 -11.00 18.34 -6.33
C SER A 167 -11.28 18.35 -4.83
N LEU A 168 -10.32 18.82 -4.05
CA LEU A 168 -10.57 19.28 -2.69
C LEU A 168 -10.45 20.80 -2.72
N ASP A 169 -11.52 21.50 -2.35
CA ASP A 169 -11.61 22.98 -2.38
C ASP A 169 -11.20 23.62 -3.72
N GLY A 170 -11.52 22.93 -4.82
CA GLY A 170 -11.24 23.39 -6.16
C GLY A 170 -9.78 23.28 -6.60
N CYS A 171 -8.88 22.66 -5.82
CA CYS A 171 -7.50 22.33 -6.23
C CYS A 171 -7.48 21.05 -7.08
N LYS A 172 -6.68 21.02 -8.14
CA LYS A 172 -6.57 19.84 -9.03
C LYS A 172 -5.15 19.32 -9.06
N LEU A 173 -4.95 18.00 -9.03
CA LEU A 173 -3.66 17.40 -9.38
C LEU A 173 -3.58 17.12 -10.89
N PHE A 174 -2.42 17.40 -11.47
CA PHE A 174 -2.05 17.14 -12.85
C PHE A 174 -0.80 16.31 -12.85
N ILE A 175 -0.71 15.36 -13.78
CA ILE A 175 0.53 14.66 -14.05
C ILE A 175 1.14 15.33 -15.28
N VAL A 176 2.37 15.82 -15.15
CA VAL A 176 3.08 16.50 -16.22
C VAL A 176 4.32 15.68 -16.56
N ILE A 177 4.48 15.36 -17.84
CA ILE A 177 5.71 14.75 -18.35
C ILE A 177 6.61 15.90 -18.78
N HIS A 178 7.78 16.04 -18.15
CA HIS A 178 8.75 17.06 -18.49
C HIS A 178 10.15 16.46 -18.65
N ASN A 179 10.77 16.64 -19.82
CA ASN A 179 12.07 16.07 -20.19
C ASN A 179 12.15 14.54 -19.98
N GLY A 180 11.09 13.82 -20.35
CA GLY A 180 11.01 12.37 -20.18
C GLY A 180 10.73 11.89 -18.75
N ALA A 181 10.77 12.77 -17.74
CA ALA A 181 10.43 12.46 -16.36
C ALA A 181 8.96 12.81 -16.06
N LYS A 182 8.21 11.84 -15.51
CA LYS A 182 6.83 12.03 -15.03
C LYS A 182 6.85 12.76 -13.68
N LYS A 183 5.92 13.70 -13.47
CA LYS A 183 5.87 14.58 -12.29
C LYS A 183 4.43 14.82 -11.88
N ILE A 184 4.19 14.93 -10.58
CA ILE A 184 2.89 15.37 -10.05
C ILE A 184 2.94 16.88 -9.80
N VAL A 185 1.97 17.61 -10.36
CA VAL A 185 1.81 19.06 -10.26
C VAL A 185 0.44 19.38 -9.67
N LEU A 186 0.40 20.22 -8.65
CA LEU A 186 -0.85 20.83 -8.18
C LEU A 186 -1.20 22.01 -9.10
N GLY A 187 -2.37 22.00 -9.70
CA GLY A 187 -2.93 23.12 -10.46
C GLY A 187 -4.19 23.71 -9.84
N LYS A 188 -4.58 24.86 -10.40
CA LYS A 188 -5.59 25.84 -9.94
C LYS A 188 -6.41 25.41 -8.72
N CYS A 189 -6.16 26.04 -7.58
CA CYS A 189 -7.04 26.06 -6.42
C CYS A 189 -8.08 27.17 -6.58
N LYS A 190 -9.37 26.80 -6.72
CA LYS A 190 -10.49 27.75 -6.67
C LYS A 190 -11.06 27.78 -5.26
N VAL A 191 -10.37 28.46 -4.33
CA VAL A 191 -11.03 28.91 -3.10
C VAL A 191 -11.68 30.26 -3.40
N LEU A 192 -12.95 30.40 -3.01
CA LEU A 192 -13.78 31.61 -3.11
C LEU A 192 -12.97 32.91 -3.03
N GLY A 193 -12.83 33.60 -4.17
CA GLY A 193 -12.47 35.01 -4.25
C GLY A 193 -11.05 35.44 -3.84
N ASN A 194 -10.19 34.55 -3.33
CA ASN A 194 -8.82 34.88 -2.97
C ASN A 194 -7.88 33.74 -3.38
N LEU A 195 -6.90 34.08 -4.23
CA LEU A 195 -5.73 33.24 -4.52
C LEU A 195 -4.97 32.98 -3.21
N SER A 196 -5.30 31.89 -2.53
CA SER A 196 -4.53 31.45 -1.36
C SER A 196 -3.15 31.00 -1.85
N ASN A 197 -2.16 31.88 -1.66
CA ASN A 197 -0.73 31.63 -1.82
C ASN A 197 -0.19 30.64 -0.77
N GLY A 198 -0.93 29.57 -0.45
CA GLY A 198 -0.53 28.55 0.52
C GLY A 198 0.43 27.57 -0.15
N TYR A 199 1.72 27.86 -0.08
CA TYR A 199 2.78 27.13 -0.77
C TYR A 199 2.98 25.72 -0.17
N CYS A 200 2.79 24.67 -0.98
CA CYS A 200 3.40 23.38 -0.69
C CYS A 200 4.91 23.55 -0.92
N SER A 201 5.72 23.20 0.07
CA SER A 201 7.17 23.45 0.09
C SER A 201 7.99 22.53 -0.85
N HIS A 202 7.30 21.84 -1.77
CA HIS A 202 7.86 21.17 -2.95
C HIS A 202 7.58 21.92 -4.26
N ILE A 203 6.91 23.07 -4.20
CA ILE A 203 6.48 23.87 -5.35
C ILE A 203 7.27 25.18 -5.35
N GLU A 204 8.23 25.33 -6.28
CA GLU A 204 8.74 26.66 -6.60
C GLU A 204 7.66 27.46 -7.35
N LYS A 205 7.48 28.71 -6.94
CA LYS A 205 6.50 29.65 -7.46
C LYS A 205 6.75 29.91 -8.96
N ILE A 206 5.72 29.75 -9.79
CA ILE A 206 5.74 30.14 -11.20
C ILE A 206 5.12 31.53 -11.31
N ASP A 207 5.91 32.52 -11.71
CA ASP A 207 5.43 33.85 -12.08
C ASP A 207 4.62 33.77 -13.39
N GLU A 208 3.43 34.36 -13.39
CA GLU A 208 2.31 34.12 -14.32
C GLU A 208 2.52 34.49 -15.79
N LYS A 209 3.73 34.78 -16.27
CA LYS A 209 3.90 35.37 -17.61
C LYS A 209 4.53 34.52 -18.70
N LYS A 210 5.24 33.42 -18.42
CA LYS A 210 5.74 32.50 -19.47
C LYS A 210 5.82 31.08 -18.93
N MET A 211 4.84 30.25 -19.32
CA MET A 211 4.74 28.85 -18.90
C MET A 211 5.87 28.01 -19.49
N VAL A 212 6.55 27.28 -18.60
CA VAL A 212 7.06 25.89 -18.70
C VAL A 212 8.28 25.80 -17.76
N LYS A 213 8.15 25.07 -16.63
CA LYS A 213 9.28 24.62 -15.80
C LYS A 213 9.02 23.26 -15.13
N ILE A 214 10.09 22.63 -14.65
CA ILE A 214 10.45 21.20 -14.65
C ILE A 214 10.85 20.75 -13.22
N PHE A 215 10.47 19.55 -12.73
CA PHE A 215 10.97 19.03 -11.43
C PHE A 215 11.56 17.60 -11.43
N LEU A 216 12.87 17.49 -11.20
CA LEU A 216 13.53 16.21 -10.87
C LEU A 216 12.98 15.63 -9.56
#